data_AF-A0A8S3D5Y6-F1
#
_entry.id   AF-A0A8S3D5Y6-F1
#
_cell.length_a   1.000
_cell.length_b   1.000
_cell.length_c   1.000
_cell.angle_alpha   90.00
_cell.angle_beta   90.00
_cell.angle_gamma   90.00
#
_symmetry.space_group_name_H-M   'P 1'
#
loop_
_entity.id
_entity.type
_entity.pdbx_description
1 polymer ?
#
loop_
_entity_poly.entity_id
_entity_poly.type
_entity_poly.pdbx_seq_one_letter_code
_entity_poly.pdbx_strand_id
1 'polypeptide(L)' 'MLFERINASGVGLTIGSIGPSAAHTCVRNVTFRNCTMYNTFKGIYLKSRPGQVGHTGEITNVTYENILI' A
#
# COMPACT_ATOMS: atom_id res chain seq x y z
N MET A 1 2.43 9.83 -5.08
CA MET A 1 1.23 9.37 -5.79
C MET A 1 0.01 9.64 -4.92
N LEU A 2 -1.05 10.18 -5.49
CA LEU A 2 -2.31 10.44 -4.80
C LEU A 2 -3.41 9.57 -5.41
N PHE A 3 -4.17 8.90 -4.55
CA PHE A 3 -5.37 8.15 -4.86
C PHE A 3 -6.50 8.74 -4.03
N GLU A 4 -7.56 9.25 -4.67
CA GLU A 4 -8.64 9.91 -3.93
C GLU A 4 -10.02 9.60 -4.48
N ARG A 5 -11.04 9.66 -3.61
CA ARG A 5 -12.45 9.44 -3.98
C ARG A 5 -12.70 8.07 -4.61
N ILE A 6 -12.04 7.04 -4.09
CA ILE A 6 -12.16 5.66 -4.56
C ILE A 6 -13.28 4.95 -3.79
N ASN A 7 -14.15 4.22 -4.51
CA ASN A 7 -14.98 3.18 -3.94
C ASN A 7 -14.36 1.81 -4.26
N ALA A 8 -14.02 1.02 -3.24
CA ALA A 8 -13.31 -0.24 -3.41
C ALA A 8 -13.95 -1.38 -2.59
N SER A 9 -13.72 -2.62 -3.01
CA SER A 9 -14.13 -3.83 -2.31
C SER A 9 -13.04 -4.90 -2.43
N GLY A 10 -13.32 -6.14 -2.04
CA GLY A 10 -12.33 -7.23 -2.11
C GLY A 10 -11.25 -7.08 -1.05
N VAL A 11 -9.96 -7.09 -1.43
CA VAL A 11 -8.87 -6.93 -0.44
C VAL A 11 -8.68 -5.50 0.09
N GLY A 12 -9.31 -4.50 -0.53
CA GLY A 12 -9.19 -3.10 -0.13
C GLY A 12 -7.94 -2.39 -0.66
N LEU A 13 -7.67 -1.19 -0.15
CA LEU A 13 -6.55 -0.35 -0.57
C LEU A 13 -5.23 -0.98 -0.08
N THR A 14 -4.49 -1.53 -1.04
CA THR A 14 -3.32 -2.38 -0.74
C THR A 14 -2.05 -1.80 -1.34
N ILE A 15 -0.99 -1.71 -0.54
CA ILE A 15 0.39 -1.54 -1.03
C ILE A 15 1.09 -2.91 -1.03
N GLY A 16 1.49 -3.37 -2.21
CA GLY A 16 2.31 -4.56 -2.41
C GLY A 16 1.67 -5.67 -3.26
N SER A 17 2.27 -6.85 -3.37
CA SER A 17 3.45 -7.31 -2.62
C SER A 17 4.74 -6.69 -3.15
N ILE A 18 5.48 -6.01 -2.28
CA ILE A 18 6.79 -5.47 -2.62
C ILE A 18 7.88 -6.41 -2.10
N GLY A 19 8.77 -6.86 -2.99
CA GLY A 19 9.99 -7.58 -2.61
C GLY A 19 11.21 -6.66 -2.72
N PRO A 20 12.19 -6.78 -1.80
CA PRO A 20 13.45 -6.08 -1.94
C PRO A 20 14.22 -6.63 -3.14
N SER A 21 15.08 -5.80 -3.73
CA SER A 21 15.92 -6.17 -4.87
C SER A 21 17.34 -5.62 -4.71
N ALA A 22 18.27 -6.11 -5.53
CA ALA A 22 19.62 -5.57 -5.61
C ALA A 22 19.63 -4.08 -6.03
N ALA A 23 18.63 -3.66 -6.82
CA ALA A 23 18.46 -2.28 -7.26
C ALA A 23 17.71 -1.40 -6.26
N HIS A 24 17.40 -1.91 -5.06
CA HIS A 24 16.58 -1.25 -4.04
C HIS A 24 15.15 -0.94 -4.50
N THR A 25 14.18 -1.74 -4.06
CA THR A 25 12.77 -1.51 -4.42
C THR A 25 12.14 -0.47 -3.49
N CYS A 26 11.50 0.56 -4.03
CA CYS A 26 10.90 1.62 -3.21
C CYS A 26 9.45 1.94 -3.56
N VAL A 27 8.61 2.13 -2.54
CA VAL A 27 7.30 2.77 -2.64
C VAL A 27 7.29 3.95 -1.68
N ARG A 28 7.20 5.16 -2.22
CA ARG A 28 7.33 6.39 -1.43
C ARG A 28 6.22 7.37 -1.75
N ASN A 29 5.88 8.21 -0.79
CA ASN A 29 5.00 9.38 -0.96
C ASN A 29 3.63 8.98 -1.54
N VAL A 30 2.97 8.00 -0.94
CA VAL A 30 1.65 7.52 -1.38
C VAL A 30 0.57 8.04 -0.44
N THR A 31 -0.44 8.71 -0.98
CA THR A 31 -1.60 9.14 -0.21
C THR A 31 -2.85 8.50 -0.78
N PHE A 32 -3.61 7.82 0.07
CA PHE A 32 -5.01 7.46 -0.18
C PHE A 32 -5.88 8.41 0.63
N ARG A 33 -6.84 9.08 0.01
CA ARG A 33 -7.76 9.94 0.76
C ARG A 33 -9.20 9.96 0.28
N ASN A 34 -10.14 10.18 1.20
CA ASN A 34 -11.57 10.29 0.89
C ASN A 34 -12.09 9.04 0.17
N CYS A 35 -11.76 7.84 0.66
CA CYS A 35 -12.13 6.58 0.03
C CYS A 35 -13.17 5.82 0.85
N THR A 36 -14.02 5.05 0.19
CA THR A 36 -15.04 4.20 0.80
C THR A 36 -14.82 2.73 0.42
N MET A 37 -14.91 1.82 1.37
CA MET A 37 -14.45 0.44 1.24
C MET A 37 -15.39 -0.62 1.83
N TYR A 38 -16.67 -0.57 1.45
CA TYR A 38 -17.65 -1.54 1.94
C TYR A 38 -17.30 -2.98 1.55
N ASN A 39 -17.53 -3.90 2.48
CA ASN A 39 -17.36 -5.34 2.28
C ASN A 39 -15.94 -5.73 1.85
N THR A 40 -14.93 -5.01 2.35
CA THR A 40 -13.53 -5.41 2.17
C THR A 40 -13.12 -6.49 3.16
N PHE A 41 -12.28 -7.41 2.71
CA PHE A 41 -11.70 -8.47 3.53
C PHE A 41 -10.60 -7.95 4.46
N LYS A 42 -9.87 -6.90 4.08
CA LYS A 42 -8.80 -6.31 4.90
C LYS A 42 -8.91 -4.79 5.11
N GLY A 43 -9.57 -4.07 4.19
CA GLY A 43 -9.64 -2.61 4.24
C GLY A 43 -8.32 -1.96 3.85
N ILE A 44 -7.49 -1.59 4.83
CA ILE A 44 -6.16 -1.02 4.61
C ILE A 44 -5.12 -2.12 4.80
N TYR A 45 -4.31 -2.39 3.77
CA TYR A 45 -3.35 -3.49 3.82
C TYR A 45 -2.00 -3.17 3.20
N LEU A 46 -0.92 -3.64 3.83
CA LEU A 46 0.44 -3.51 3.33
C LEU A 46 1.10 -4.88 3.41
N LYS A 47 1.75 -5.32 2.32
CA LYS A 47 2.44 -6.60 2.26
C LYS A 47 3.81 -6.49 1.59
N SER A 48 4.83 -6.98 2.30
CA SER A 48 6.19 -7.16 1.78
C SER A 48 6.48 -8.65 1.52
N ARG A 49 7.58 -8.93 0.81
CA ARG A 49 8.15 -10.27 0.63
C ARG A 49 9.52 -10.34 1.29
N PRO A 50 9.95 -11.55 1.74
CA PRO A 50 11.32 -11.78 2.18
C PRO A 50 12.33 -11.35 1.11
N GLY A 51 13.52 -10.94 1.57
CA GLY A 51 14.63 -10.60 0.70
C GLY A 51 15.72 -11.67 0.66
N GLN A 52 16.69 -11.43 -0.21
CA GLN A 52 17.97 -12.12 -0.24
C GLN A 52 19.03 -11.21 0.39
N VAL A 53 20.16 -11.78 0.82
CA VAL A 53 21.29 -11.01 1.35
C VAL A 53 21.72 -9.98 0.30
N GLY A 54 21.91 -8.73 0.72
CA GLY A 54 22.28 -7.61 -0.16
C GLY A 54 21.11 -6.97 -0.92
N HIS A 55 19.91 -7.54 -0.87
CA HIS A 55 18.72 -6.89 -1.41
C HIS A 55 18.09 -5.97 -0.38
N THR A 56 17.68 -4.78 -0.82
CA THR A 56 17.00 -3.81 0.04
C THR A 56 15.70 -3.34 -0.59
N GLY A 57 14.84 -2.78 0.25
CA GLY A 57 13.65 -2.11 -0.21
C GLY A 57 12.98 -1.37 0.93
N GLU A 58 12.11 -0.44 0.59
CA GLU A 58 11.41 0.38 1.57
C GLU A 58 10.00 0.75 1.13
N ILE A 59 9.15 0.97 2.13
CA ILE A 59 7.85 1.60 1.98
C ILE A 59 7.81 2.74 2.99
N THR A 60 7.85 3.98 2.53
CA THR A 60 7.99 5.17 3.38
C THR A 60 7.04 6.28 2.94
N ASN A 61 6.66 7.15 3.88
CA ASN A 61 5.72 8.25 3.66
C ASN A 61 4.41 7.81 2.96
N VAL A 62 3.67 6.92 3.63
CA VAL A 62 2.35 6.48 3.19
C VAL A 62 1.30 7.06 4.12
N THR A 63 0.28 7.70 3.56
CA THR A 63 -0.83 8.31 4.29
C THR A 63 -2.15 7.71 3.84
N TYR A 64 -2.99 7.33 4.81
CA TYR A 64 -4.39 7.02 4.61
C TYR A 64 -5.20 8.04 5.39
N GLU A 65 -6.06 8.80 4.71
CA GLU A 65 -6.79 9.92 5.32
C GLU A 65 -8.27 9.85 4.93
N ASN A 66 -9.18 10.04 5.89
CA ASN A 66 -10.61 10.01 5.64
C ASN A 66 -11.07 8.77 4.84
N ILE A 67 -10.89 7.60 5.47
CA ILE A 67 -11.25 6.31 4.88
C ILE A 67 -12.47 5.77 5.62
N LEU A 68 -13.54 5.51 4.88
CA LEU A 68 -14.71 4.77 5.37
C LEU A 68 -14.58 3.31 4.96
N ILE A 69 -14.71 2.39 5.91
CA ILE A 69 -14.58 0.93 5.71
C ILE A 69 -15.89 0.26 6.08
#